data_AF-F6HCS2-F1
#
_entry.id   AF-F6HCS2-F1
#
_cell.length_a   1.000
_cell.length_b   1.000
_cell.length_c   1.000
_cell.angle_alpha   90.00
_cell.angle_beta   90.00
_cell.angle_gamma   90.00
#
_symmetry.space_group_name_H-M   'P 1'
#
loop_
_entity.id
_entity.type
_entity.pdbx_description
1 polymer ?
#
loop_
_entity_poly.entity_id
_entity_poly.type
_entity_poly.pdbx_seq_one_letter_code
_entity_poly.pdbx_strand_id
1 'polypeptide(L)'
;MTPHALKRAQEEIDLKVGRGRWVEESDIQNLIYLQAVVKETLRLYPPAPLSIPHEAVEDCNVCEYHIPKGTRLFVNVWKLHRDPGVWPDPEEFQPERFLTTNANLNVFGQHFELIPFSSGRRSCPRIALALQILHLTVARLLQGYDMTTPLNAPVDMTEGIGITMPRATPLEVMLTPRLPSLLY
;
A
#
# COMPACT_ATOMS: atom_id res chain seq x y z
N MET A 1 2.22 -9.07 2.33
CA MET A 1 3.68 -8.98 2.52
C MET A 1 4.23 -10.38 2.67
N THR A 2 5.28 -10.74 1.93
CA THR A 2 5.90 -12.07 1.99
C THR A 2 6.80 -12.20 3.24
N PRO A 3 7.11 -13.42 3.71
CA PRO A 3 8.02 -13.62 4.85
C PRO A 3 9.41 -12.99 4.63
N HIS A 4 9.91 -13.01 3.39
CA HIS A 4 11.18 -12.38 3.03
C HIS A 4 11.14 -10.85 3.17
N ALA A 5 10.10 -10.21 2.62
CA ALA A 5 9.94 -8.75 2.72
C ALA A 5 9.71 -8.31 4.19
N LEU A 6 8.96 -9.10 4.96
CA LEU A 6 8.76 -8.86 6.39
C LEU A 6 10.11 -8.82 7.12
N LYS A 7 10.92 -9.87 6.95
CA LYS A 7 12.23 -9.99 7.61
C LYS A 7 13.16 -8.84 7.20
N ARG A 8 13.22 -8.52 5.91
CA ARG A 8 14.06 -7.43 5.40
C ARG A 8 13.64 -6.05 5.95
N ALA A 9 12.34 -5.80 6.11
CA ALA A 9 11.84 -4.58 6.74
C ALA A 9 12.20 -4.52 8.23
N GLN A 10 12.09 -5.65 8.95
CA GLN A 10 12.54 -5.73 10.35
C GLN A 10 14.05 -5.47 10.48
N GLU A 11 14.88 -6.04 9.60
CA GLU A 11 16.33 -5.82 9.56
C GLU A 11 16.68 -4.34 9.30
N GLU A 12 15.97 -3.68 8.38
CA GLU A 12 16.12 -2.23 8.15
C GLU A 12 15.81 -1.43 9.42
N ILE A 13 14.69 -1.72 10.09
CA ILE A 13 14.30 -1.02 11.32
C ILE A 13 15.34 -1.24 12.42
N ASP A 14 15.79 -2.48 12.62
CA ASP A 14 16.80 -2.81 13.63
C ASP A 14 18.13 -2.10 13.34
N LEU A 15 18.51 -1.95 12.06
CA LEU A 15 19.73 -1.24 11.67
C LEU A 15 19.63 0.29 11.82
N LYS A 16 18.49 0.88 11.47
CA LYS A 16 18.31 2.34 11.41
C LYS A 16 17.86 2.96 12.73
N VAL A 17 17.09 2.23 13.51
CA VAL A 17 16.45 2.70 14.76
C VAL A 17 16.95 1.92 15.96
N GLY A 18 17.18 0.61 15.79
CA GLY A 18 17.58 -0.28 16.89
C GLY A 18 16.40 -0.80 17.70
N ARG A 19 16.72 -1.45 18.82
CA ARG A 19 15.75 -2.16 19.69
C ARG A 19 15.62 -1.56 21.09
N GLY A 20 16.22 -0.38 21.32
CA GLY A 20 16.22 0.32 22.60
C GLY A 20 15.09 1.35 22.78
N ARG A 21 14.35 1.68 21.72
CA ARG A 21 13.20 2.59 21.72
C ARG A 21 12.25 2.25 20.57
N TRP A 22 11.02 2.74 20.63
CA TRP A 22 10.08 2.66 19.52
C TRP A 22 10.50 3.56 18.35
N VAL A 23 10.13 3.15 17.13
CA VAL A 23 10.15 4.01 15.94
C VAL A 23 9.31 5.26 16.18
N GLU A 24 9.88 6.40 15.80
CA GLU A 24 9.23 7.71 15.79
C GLU A 24 9.02 8.20 14.35
N GLU A 25 8.20 9.23 14.19
CA GLU A 25 7.89 9.78 12.86
C GLU A 25 9.15 10.26 12.11
N SER A 26 10.10 10.86 12.83
CA SER A 26 11.36 11.38 12.28
C SER A 26 12.26 10.28 11.70
N ASP A 27 12.08 9.03 12.11
CA ASP A 27 12.85 7.89 11.62
C ASP A 27 12.35 7.40 10.25
N ILE A 28 11.07 7.62 9.93
CA ILE A 28 10.39 7.03 8.76
C ILE A 28 11.12 7.36 7.45
N GLN A 29 11.65 8.57 7.33
CA GLN A 29 12.42 9.00 6.15
C GLN A 29 13.64 8.12 5.85
N ASN A 30 14.19 7.42 6.86
CA ASN A 30 15.35 6.54 6.73
C ASN A 30 14.96 5.07 6.50
N LEU A 31 13.67 4.72 6.63
CA LEU A 31 13.13 3.37 6.44
C LEU A 31 12.66 3.19 4.98
N ILE A 32 13.61 3.21 4.05
CA ILE A 32 13.36 3.26 2.61
C ILE A 32 12.69 1.96 2.12
N TYR A 33 13.13 0.81 2.61
CA TYR A 33 12.52 -0.47 2.27
C TYR A 33 11.11 -0.59 2.82
N LEU A 34 10.87 -0.13 4.06
CA LEU A 34 9.51 -0.07 4.61
C LEU A 34 8.58 0.81 3.76
N GLN A 35 9.04 1.98 3.31
CA GLN A 35 8.27 2.84 2.40
C GLN A 35 7.98 2.14 1.07
N ALA A 36 8.94 1.39 0.52
CA ALA A 36 8.75 0.57 -0.67
C ALA A 36 7.70 -0.55 -0.46
N VAL A 37 7.72 -1.22 0.70
CA VAL A 37 6.72 -2.21 1.10
C VAL A 37 5.32 -1.60 1.14
N VAL A 38 5.19 -0.39 1.69
CA VAL A 38 3.90 0.32 1.72
C VAL A 38 3.43 0.69 0.31
N LYS A 39 4.32 1.22 -0.55
CA LYS A 39 3.96 1.53 -1.95
C LYS A 39 3.50 0.30 -2.71
N GLU A 40 4.20 -0.83 -2.59
CA GLU A 40 3.82 -2.08 -3.26
C GLU A 40 2.51 -2.65 -2.71
N THR A 41 2.27 -2.52 -1.41
CA THR A 41 0.98 -2.87 -0.81
C THR A 41 -0.15 -2.01 -1.38
N LEU A 42 0.05 -0.70 -1.52
CA LEU A 42 -0.95 0.21 -2.10
C LEU A 42 -1.17 -0.02 -3.60
N ARG A 43 -0.14 -0.46 -4.33
CA ARG A 43 -0.25 -0.86 -5.74
C ARG A 43 -1.19 -2.06 -5.87
N LEU A 44 -0.89 -3.15 -5.16
CA LEU A 44 -1.66 -4.39 -5.24
C LEU A 44 -3.01 -4.30 -4.55
N TYR A 45 -3.12 -3.57 -3.45
CA TYR A 45 -4.33 -3.50 -2.63
C TYR A 45 -4.73 -2.03 -2.39
N PRO A 46 -5.12 -1.28 -3.44
CA PRO A 46 -5.56 0.10 -3.28
C PRO A 46 -6.83 0.17 -2.42
N PRO A 47 -6.98 1.19 -1.54
CA PRO A 47 -8.15 1.31 -0.67
C PRO A 47 -9.49 1.39 -1.42
N ALA A 48 -9.49 1.96 -2.63
CA ALA A 48 -10.65 2.06 -3.52
C ALA A 48 -10.29 1.50 -4.93
N PRO A 49 -10.44 0.18 -5.16
CA PRO A 49 -10.01 -0.48 -6.40
C PRO A 49 -10.80 -0.02 -7.64
N LEU A 50 -12.09 0.26 -7.47
CA LEU A 50 -12.90 1.04 -8.41
C LEU A 50 -13.15 2.37 -7.73
N SER A 51 -12.53 3.45 -8.20
CA SER A 51 -12.60 4.76 -7.55
C SER A 51 -14.02 5.13 -7.09
N ILE A 52 -14.13 6.04 -6.11
CA ILE A 52 -15.43 6.64 -5.77
C ILE A 52 -16.11 7.15 -7.05
N PRO A 53 -17.43 6.96 -7.25
CA PRO A 53 -18.11 7.39 -8.48
C PRO A 53 -17.87 8.88 -8.79
N HIS A 54 -17.47 9.16 -10.02
CA HIS A 54 -17.44 10.49 -10.61
C HIS A 54 -18.68 10.72 -11.47
N GLU A 55 -19.00 11.98 -11.76
CA GLU A 55 -20.06 12.36 -12.70
C GLU A 55 -19.54 13.43 -13.67
N ALA A 56 -19.82 13.25 -14.96
CA ALA A 56 -19.48 14.24 -15.99
C ALA A 56 -20.34 15.50 -15.80
N VAL A 57 -19.70 16.64 -15.54
CA VAL A 57 -20.42 17.92 -15.31
C VAL A 57 -20.88 18.61 -16.60
N GLU A 58 -20.29 18.22 -17.71
CA GLU A 58 -20.59 18.64 -19.08
C GLU A 58 -20.26 17.49 -20.04
N ASP A 59 -20.75 17.60 -21.27
CA ASP A 59 -20.41 16.63 -22.32
C ASP A 59 -18.90 16.68 -22.58
N CYS A 60 -18.24 15.53 -22.60
CA CYS A 60 -16.81 15.44 -22.83
C CYS A 60 -16.45 14.22 -23.68
N ASN A 61 -15.19 14.15 -24.11
CA ASN A 61 -14.65 12.98 -24.81
C ASN A 61 -13.48 12.41 -23.99
N VAL A 62 -13.47 11.09 -23.82
CA VAL A 62 -12.34 10.36 -23.23
C VAL A 62 -11.86 9.34 -24.25
N CYS A 63 -10.62 9.50 -24.71
CA CYS A 63 -10.12 8.83 -25.89
C CYS A 63 -11.07 9.07 -27.08
N GLU A 64 -11.60 8.01 -27.68
CA GLU A 64 -12.51 8.08 -28.83
C GLU A 64 -13.99 8.03 -28.42
N TYR A 65 -14.29 8.05 -27.12
CA TYR A 65 -15.64 7.90 -26.61
C TYR A 65 -16.25 9.23 -26.18
N HIS A 66 -17.44 9.52 -26.70
CA HIS A 66 -18.28 10.61 -26.23
C HIS A 66 -18.99 10.24 -24.92
N ILE A 67 -18.88 11.10 -23.93
CA ILE A 67 -19.46 10.95 -22.59
C ILE A 67 -20.42 12.11 -22.34
N PRO A 68 -21.74 11.87 -22.38
CA PRO A 68 -22.73 12.89 -22.07
C PRO A 68 -22.64 13.36 -20.61
N LYS A 69 -23.03 14.61 -20.37
CA LYS A 69 -23.24 15.18 -19.04
C LYS A 69 -24.16 14.28 -18.19
N GLY A 70 -23.83 14.15 -16.91
CA GLY A 70 -24.56 13.31 -15.96
C GLY A 70 -24.15 11.83 -15.99
N THR A 71 -23.27 11.43 -16.91
CA THR A 71 -22.74 10.05 -16.94
C THR A 71 -21.89 9.78 -15.71
N ARG A 72 -22.15 8.66 -15.03
CA ARG A 72 -21.34 8.17 -13.92
C ARG A 72 -20.12 7.42 -14.42
N LEU A 73 -18.96 7.73 -13.83
CA LEU A 73 -17.66 7.22 -14.24
C LEU A 73 -16.95 6.58 -13.05
N PHE A 74 -16.24 5.49 -13.32
CA PHE A 74 -15.38 4.81 -12.36
C PHE A 74 -14.00 4.63 -12.99
N VAL A 75 -12.96 4.98 -12.25
CA VAL A 75 -11.58 4.65 -12.61
C VAL A 75 -11.25 3.30 -12.02
N ASN A 76 -10.89 2.34 -12.87
CA ASN A 76 -10.46 1.02 -12.43
C ASN A 76 -8.98 1.05 -12.01
N VAL A 77 -8.75 1.55 -10.80
CA VAL A 77 -7.41 1.68 -10.18
C VAL A 77 -6.76 0.30 -10.03
N TRP A 78 -7.53 -0.73 -9.66
CA TRP A 78 -7.03 -2.09 -9.53
C TRP A 78 -6.40 -2.61 -10.82
N LYS A 79 -7.08 -2.40 -11.96
CA LYS A 79 -6.58 -2.81 -13.28
C LYS A 79 -5.37 -1.98 -13.69
N LEU A 80 -5.41 -0.67 -13.46
CA LEU A 80 -4.30 0.24 -13.79
C LEU A 80 -3.00 -0.15 -13.08
N HIS A 81 -3.10 -0.48 -11.79
CA HIS A 81 -1.94 -0.89 -10.98
C HIS A 81 -1.42 -2.31 -11.30
N ARG A 82 -2.13 -3.06 -12.15
CA ARG A 82 -1.79 -4.41 -12.61
C ARG A 82 -1.60 -4.50 -14.11
N ASP A 83 -1.53 -3.36 -14.80
CA ASP A 83 -1.30 -3.35 -16.23
C ASP A 83 0.09 -3.94 -16.55
N PRO A 84 0.20 -5.09 -17.23
CA PRO A 84 1.49 -5.69 -17.56
C PRO A 84 2.33 -4.84 -18.51
N GLY A 85 1.74 -3.87 -19.22
CA GLY A 85 2.46 -2.89 -20.03
C GLY A 85 3.20 -1.82 -19.20
N VAL A 86 2.82 -1.66 -17.94
CA VAL A 86 3.42 -0.68 -17.00
C VAL A 86 4.20 -1.38 -15.89
N TRP A 87 3.67 -2.50 -15.39
CA TRP A 87 4.20 -3.24 -14.25
C TRP A 87 4.63 -4.65 -14.68
N PRO A 88 5.95 -4.92 -14.79
CA PRO A 88 6.45 -6.28 -14.95
C PRO A 88 6.07 -7.14 -13.74
N ASP A 89 5.62 -8.37 -14.01
CA ASP A 89 5.12 -9.32 -13.01
C ASP A 89 4.06 -8.66 -12.10
N PRO A 90 2.93 -8.19 -12.65
CA PRO A 90 2.03 -7.25 -11.99
C PRO A 90 1.33 -7.84 -10.75
N GLU A 91 1.19 -9.16 -10.67
CA GLU A 91 0.58 -9.84 -9.52
C GLU A 91 1.60 -10.16 -8.41
N GLU A 92 2.90 -10.04 -8.68
CA GLU A 92 3.93 -10.34 -7.69
C GLU A 92 4.12 -9.18 -6.72
N PHE A 93 4.18 -9.51 -5.42
CA PHE A 93 4.54 -8.56 -4.37
C PHE A 93 6.07 -8.37 -4.35
N GLN A 94 6.54 -7.30 -4.99
CA GLN A 94 7.98 -7.02 -5.15
C GLN A 94 8.30 -5.55 -4.78
N PRO A 95 8.49 -5.23 -3.48
CA PRO A 95 8.87 -3.89 -3.03
C PRO A 95 10.10 -3.30 -3.73
N GLU A 96 11.02 -4.16 -4.16
CA GLU A 96 12.30 -3.81 -4.78
C GLU A 96 12.15 -2.93 -6.03
N ARG A 97 10.99 -3.00 -6.73
CA ARG A 97 10.71 -2.12 -7.87
C ARG A 97 10.72 -0.64 -7.47
N PHE A 98 10.31 -0.32 -6.24
CA PHE A 98 10.34 1.05 -5.70
C PHE A 98 11.69 1.48 -5.14
N LEU A 99 12.71 0.64 -5.23
CA LEU A 99 14.10 0.98 -4.90
C LEU A 99 14.94 1.19 -6.16
N THR A 100 14.43 0.78 -7.32
CA THR A 100 15.17 0.71 -8.57
C THR A 100 14.44 1.47 -9.68
N THR A 101 13.74 0.76 -10.56
CA THR A 101 13.08 1.31 -11.76
C THR A 101 12.02 2.36 -11.43
N ASN A 102 11.33 2.21 -10.29
CA ASN A 102 10.23 3.05 -9.87
C ASN A 102 10.55 3.88 -8.62
N ALA A 103 11.83 4.14 -8.34
CA ALA A 103 12.27 4.86 -7.14
C ALA A 103 11.64 6.25 -6.98
N ASN A 104 11.41 6.95 -8.09
CA ASN A 104 10.87 8.30 -8.11
C ASN A 104 9.33 8.36 -8.05
N LEU A 105 8.64 7.21 -8.16
CA LEU A 105 7.18 7.20 -8.11
C LEU A 105 6.69 7.57 -6.70
N ASN A 106 5.74 8.48 -6.65
CA ASN A 106 5.02 8.89 -5.44
C ASN A 106 3.51 8.62 -5.61
N VAL A 107 2.77 8.66 -4.50
CA VAL A 107 1.32 8.36 -4.46
C VAL A 107 0.44 9.61 -4.36
N PHE A 108 0.99 10.79 -4.66
CA PHE A 108 0.28 12.08 -4.54
C PHE A 108 -0.54 12.45 -5.78
N GLY A 109 -0.74 11.50 -6.71
CA GLY A 109 -1.60 11.67 -7.88
C GLY A 109 -0.92 12.33 -9.09
N GLN A 110 0.40 12.50 -9.07
CA GLN A 110 1.17 13.04 -10.21
C GLN A 110 1.73 11.96 -11.13
N HIS A 111 1.85 10.73 -10.63
CA HIS A 111 2.29 9.56 -11.38
C HIS A 111 1.09 8.64 -11.61
N PHE A 112 0.55 8.65 -12.83
CA PHE A 112 -0.69 7.93 -13.13
C PHE A 112 -0.54 6.41 -13.08
N GLU A 113 0.68 5.90 -13.13
CA GLU A 113 1.01 4.49 -12.95
C GLU A 113 0.64 4.00 -11.53
N LEU A 114 0.63 4.91 -10.53
CA LEU A 114 0.38 4.61 -9.12
C LEU A 114 -0.48 5.70 -8.46
N ILE A 115 -1.80 5.50 -8.46
CA ILE A 115 -2.81 6.42 -7.91
C ILE A 115 -3.74 5.78 -6.88
N PRO A 116 -3.21 5.15 -5.80
CA PRO A 116 -4.04 4.50 -4.78
C PRO A 116 -4.98 5.47 -4.04
N PHE A 117 -4.70 6.77 -4.13
CA PHE A 117 -5.49 7.85 -3.55
C PHE A 117 -6.15 8.76 -4.59
N SER A 118 -6.31 8.26 -5.83
CA SER A 118 -6.82 9.00 -6.98
C SER A 118 -5.93 10.21 -7.37
N SER A 119 -6.38 11.02 -8.32
CA SER A 119 -5.70 12.21 -8.83
C SER A 119 -6.71 13.33 -9.12
N GLY A 120 -6.20 14.54 -9.36
CA GLY A 120 -6.99 15.72 -9.74
C GLY A 120 -7.84 16.28 -8.59
N ARG A 121 -8.94 16.97 -8.95
CA ARG A 121 -9.78 17.75 -8.00
C ARG A 121 -10.44 16.92 -6.89
N ARG A 122 -10.51 15.59 -7.06
CA ARG A 122 -11.14 14.66 -6.11
C ARG A 122 -10.14 13.62 -5.58
N SER A 123 -8.84 13.91 -5.67
CA SER A 123 -7.83 13.13 -4.96
C SER A 123 -8.10 13.16 -3.45
N CYS A 124 -7.66 12.12 -2.74
CA CYS A 124 -7.84 12.06 -1.31
C CYS A 124 -7.16 13.28 -0.64
N PRO A 125 -7.89 14.09 0.15
CA PRO A 125 -7.30 15.26 0.79
C PRO A 125 -6.36 14.90 1.96
N ARG A 126 -6.33 13.63 2.40
CA ARG A 126 -5.58 13.16 3.57
C ARG A 126 -4.42 12.21 3.24
N ILE A 127 -3.87 12.27 2.02
CA ILE A 127 -2.76 11.40 1.59
C ILE A 127 -1.58 11.46 2.57
N ALA A 128 -1.13 12.66 2.92
CA ALA A 128 0.02 12.85 3.82
C ALA A 128 -0.21 12.20 5.20
N LEU A 129 -1.38 12.45 5.81
CA LEU A 129 -1.74 11.87 7.10
C LEU A 129 -1.87 10.35 7.02
N ALA A 130 -2.50 9.82 5.97
CA ALA A 130 -2.65 8.38 5.78
C ALA A 130 -1.28 7.69 5.67
N LEU A 131 -0.34 8.27 4.93
CA LEU A 131 1.01 7.73 4.80
C LEU A 131 1.79 7.80 6.12
N GLN A 132 1.72 8.91 6.85
CA GLN A 132 2.36 9.02 8.17
C GLN A 132 1.87 7.94 9.13
N ILE A 133 0.55 7.77 9.26
CA ILE A 133 -0.05 6.76 10.13
C ILE A 133 0.32 5.35 9.66
N LEU A 134 0.22 5.07 8.36
CA LEU A 134 0.49 3.76 7.80
C LEU A 134 1.95 3.34 8.02
N HIS A 135 2.90 4.22 7.66
CA HIS A 135 4.32 3.93 7.88
C HIS A 135 4.65 3.72 9.36
N LEU A 136 4.19 4.61 10.24
CA LEU A 136 4.48 4.50 11.67
C LEU A 136 3.86 3.25 12.30
N THR A 137 2.61 2.93 11.93
CA THR A 137 1.91 1.75 12.45
C THR A 137 2.60 0.47 12.02
N VAL A 138 2.93 0.34 10.72
CA VAL A 138 3.60 -0.85 10.20
C VAL A 138 5.02 -0.96 10.76
N ALA A 139 5.76 0.15 10.86
CA ALA A 139 7.09 0.18 11.46
C ALA A 139 7.06 -0.34 12.91
N ARG A 140 6.16 0.17 13.74
CA ARG A 140 6.04 -0.25 15.14
C ARG A 140 5.59 -1.69 15.27
N LEU A 141 4.63 -2.14 14.46
CA LEU A 141 4.22 -3.54 14.46
C LEU A 141 5.40 -4.47 14.14
N LEU A 142 6.18 -4.15 13.10
CA LEU A 142 7.33 -4.95 12.70
C LEU A 142 8.48 -4.90 13.70
N GLN A 143 8.72 -3.73 14.29
CA GLN A 143 9.74 -3.55 15.32
C GLN A 143 9.40 -4.35 16.58
N GLY A 144 8.14 -4.26 17.00
CA GLY A 144 7.63 -4.86 18.22
C GLY A 144 7.47 -6.36 18.13
N TYR A 145 7.03 -6.91 17.01
CA TYR A 145 6.53 -8.28 17.00
C TYR A 145 7.08 -9.12 15.86
N ASP A 146 7.45 -10.35 16.19
CA ASP A 146 7.56 -11.42 15.21
C ASP A 146 6.16 -11.94 14.96
N MET A 147 5.81 -12.03 13.67
CA MET A 147 4.47 -12.37 13.21
C MET A 147 4.51 -13.70 12.47
N THR A 148 3.76 -14.68 12.97
CA THR A 148 3.57 -15.98 12.32
C THR A 148 2.08 -16.27 12.18
N THR A 149 1.73 -17.14 11.24
CA THR A 149 0.38 -17.70 11.15
C THR A 149 0.25 -18.92 12.07
N PRO A 150 -0.97 -19.27 12.51
CA PRO A 150 -1.21 -20.56 13.16
C PRO A 150 -0.64 -21.70 12.30
N LEU A 151 0.17 -22.57 12.92
CA LEU A 151 0.83 -23.70 12.25
C LEU A 151 1.73 -23.32 11.06
N ASN A 152 2.17 -22.06 10.94
CA ASN A 152 2.89 -21.53 9.78
C ASN A 152 2.14 -21.75 8.45
N ALA A 153 0.80 -21.77 8.49
CA ALA A 153 -0.04 -21.91 7.32
C ALA A 153 0.15 -20.73 6.34
N PRO A 154 0.03 -20.96 5.01
CA PRO A 154 0.06 -19.87 4.05
C PRO A 154 -1.11 -18.90 4.27
N VAL A 155 -0.87 -17.62 4.01
CA VAL A 155 -1.90 -16.57 4.12
C VAL A 155 -2.74 -16.56 2.85
N ASP A 156 -4.05 -16.78 2.97
CA ASP A 156 -5.00 -16.66 1.86
C ASP A 156 -5.26 -15.19 1.48
N MET A 157 -4.67 -14.74 0.37
CA MET A 157 -4.79 -13.35 -0.09
C MET A 157 -6.03 -13.10 -0.97
N THR A 158 -6.95 -14.07 -1.08
CA THR A 158 -8.17 -13.92 -1.87
C THR A 158 -8.99 -12.73 -1.38
N GLU A 159 -9.43 -11.86 -2.30
CA GLU A 159 -10.25 -10.70 -1.96
C GLU A 159 -11.70 -11.09 -1.68
N GLY A 160 -12.27 -10.46 -0.65
CA GLY A 160 -13.68 -10.54 -0.32
C GLY A 160 -14.50 -9.49 -1.07
N ILE A 161 -15.83 -9.56 -0.91
CA ILE A 161 -16.76 -8.62 -1.54
C ILE A 161 -16.80 -7.32 -0.72
N GLY A 162 -16.56 -6.18 -1.37
CA GLY A 162 -16.64 -4.86 -0.73
C GLY A 162 -16.37 -3.70 -1.69
N ILE A 163 -16.63 -2.47 -1.20
CA ILE A 163 -16.24 -1.23 -1.90
C ILE A 163 -14.72 -1.01 -1.79
N THR A 164 -14.13 -1.51 -0.71
CA THR A 164 -12.67 -1.62 -0.51
C THR A 164 -12.19 -3.00 -0.96
N MET A 165 -10.97 -3.40 -0.59
CA MET A 165 -10.45 -4.75 -0.81
C MET A 165 -10.29 -5.51 0.52
N PRO A 166 -11.39 -5.94 1.17
CA PRO A 166 -11.28 -6.81 2.33
C PRO A 166 -10.71 -8.16 1.90
N ARG A 167 -10.17 -8.93 2.85
CA ARG A 167 -9.85 -10.33 2.60
C ARG A 167 -11.12 -11.19 2.68
N ALA A 168 -11.19 -12.24 1.88
CA ALA A 168 -12.29 -13.20 1.89
C ALA A 168 -12.33 -13.98 3.21
N THR A 169 -11.15 -14.28 3.76
CA THR A 169 -10.97 -14.95 5.04
C THR A 169 -10.26 -14.03 6.05
N PRO A 170 -10.66 -14.01 7.33
CA PRO A 170 -9.96 -13.25 8.36
C PRO A 170 -8.47 -13.62 8.45
N LEU A 171 -7.62 -12.62 8.74
CA LEU A 171 -6.21 -12.88 9.03
C LEU A 171 -6.05 -13.33 10.48
N GLU A 172 -5.54 -14.53 10.69
CA GLU A 172 -5.07 -14.97 12.01
C GLU A 172 -3.54 -14.86 12.08
N VAL A 173 -3.05 -14.15 13.11
CA VAL A 173 -1.62 -13.98 13.38
C VAL A 173 -1.32 -14.20 14.84
N MET A 174 -0.19 -14.85 15.11
CA MET A 174 0.43 -14.93 16.41
C MET A 174 1.52 -13.86 16.49
N LEU A 175 1.45 -13.03 17.54
CA LEU A 175 2.41 -11.96 17.79
C LEU A 175 3.33 -12.38 18.94
N THR A 176 4.64 -12.43 18.67
CA THR A 176 5.65 -12.68 19.71
C THR A 176 6.47 -11.41 19.93
N PRO A 177 6.55 -10.87 21.15
CA PRO A 177 7.35 -9.67 21.44
C PRO A 177 8.83 -9.84 21.06
N ARG A 178 9.40 -8.85 20.37
CA ARG A 178 10.82 -8.77 19.95
C ARG A 178 11.62 -7.85 20.85
N LEU A 179 11.06 -6.72 21.25
CA LEU A 179 11.75 -5.71 22.06
C LEU A 179 11.93 -6.12 23.53
N PRO A 180 12.81 -5.45 24.29
CA PRO A 180 12.88 -5.58 25.74
C PRO A 180 11.52 -5.36 26.40
N SER A 181 11.24 -6.11 27.47
CA SER A 181 9.94 -6.09 28.16
C SER A 181 9.52 -4.71 28.67
N LEU A 182 10.47 -3.82 28.98
CA LEU A 182 10.21 -2.45 29.43
C LEU A 182 9.54 -1.54 28.39
N LEU A 183 9.50 -1.96 27.12
CA LEU A 183 8.90 -1.20 26.02
C LEU A 183 7.44 -1.60 25.72
N TYR A 184 6.88 -2.57 26.45
CA TYR A 184 5.47 -2.99 26.39
C TYR A 184 4.75 -2.61 27.67
#